data_AF-A0A0G1UPF2-F1
#
_entry.id   AF-A0A0G1UPF2-F1
#
_cell.length_a   1.000
_cell.length_b   1.000
_cell.length_c   1.000
_cell.angle_alpha   90.00
_cell.angle_beta   90.00
_cell.angle_gamma   90.00
#
_symmetry.space_group_name_H-M   'P 1'
#
loop_
_entity.id
_entity.type
_entity.pdbx_description
1 polymer ?
#
loop_
_entity_poly.entity_id
_entity_poly.type
_entity_poly.pdbx_seq_one_letter_code
_entity_poly.pdbx_strand_id
1 'polypeptide(L)'
;MEVINIVLQNFSAHLASQNASESTVKNYLADINVFFRYLKNREQPVSLLTLPHLLSPENISHYHHYLISNFPSSTVKRRVSSLNKFVSFIRASHPSPTSSVYPPASVTPTPISPPPPAPVAKPRFNYPFALFVLLTIFISIIGGFIASKLSPRAPIGLVDPSTTHLLP
;
A
#
# COMPACT_ATOMS: atom_id res chain seq x y z
N MET A 1 -19.48 5.43 7.68
CA MET A 1 -18.03 5.72 7.60
C MET A 1 -17.40 5.79 8.99
N GLU A 2 -18.09 6.34 10.00
CA GLU A 2 -17.58 6.48 11.37
C GLU A 2 -17.09 5.18 12.02
N VAL A 3 -17.88 4.09 11.95
CA VAL A 3 -17.50 2.79 12.54
C VAL A 3 -16.16 2.26 12.00
N ILE A 4 -15.92 2.40 10.68
CA ILE A 4 -14.67 1.95 10.06
C ILE A 4 -13.48 2.72 10.65
N ASN A 5 -13.62 4.05 10.79
CA ASN A 5 -12.55 4.88 11.36
C ASN A 5 -12.23 4.49 12.81
N ILE A 6 -13.25 4.29 13.65
CA ILE A 6 -13.07 3.87 15.05
C ILE A 6 -12.32 2.53 15.12
N VAL A 7 -12.76 1.54 14.33
CA VAL A 7 -12.14 0.21 14.32
C VAL A 7 -10.70 0.25 13.81
N LEU A 8 -10.41 1.08 12.79
CA LEU A 8 -9.06 1.26 12.28
C LEU A 8 -8.15 2.00 13.27
N GLN A 9 -8.67 2.97 14.03
CA GLN A 9 -7.92 3.64 15.09
C GLN A 9 -7.57 2.65 16.21
N ASN A 10 -8.51 1.83 16.65
CA ASN A 10 -8.26 0.80 17.66
C ASN A 10 -7.24 -0.23 17.17
N PHE A 11 -7.34 -0.65 15.91
CA PHE A 11 -6.36 -1.54 15.30
C PHE A 11 -4.97 -0.89 15.18
N SER A 12 -4.92 0.40 14.84
CA SER A 12 -3.68 1.18 14.81
C SER A 12 -2.99 1.21 16.17
N ALA A 13 -3.75 1.49 17.24
CA ALA A 13 -3.23 1.49 18.60
C ALA A 13 -2.72 0.10 19.02
N HIS A 14 -3.45 -0.97 18.66
CA HIS A 14 -3.03 -2.35 18.91
C HIS A 14 -1.73 -2.72 18.18
N LEU A 15 -1.55 -2.27 16.93
CA LEU A 15 -0.30 -2.50 16.20
C LEU A 15 0.87 -1.74 16.82
N ALA A 16 0.63 -0.49 17.25
CA ALA A 16 1.63 0.32 17.93
C ALA A 16 2.06 -0.31 19.27
N SER A 17 1.12 -0.85 20.06
CA SER A 17 1.43 -1.54 21.32
C SER A 17 2.23 -2.84 21.11
N GLN A 18 2.26 -3.38 19.89
CA GLN A 18 3.12 -4.50 19.48
C GLN A 18 4.47 -4.05 18.90
N ASN A 19 4.87 -2.79 19.11
CA ASN A 19 6.10 -2.20 18.59
C ASN A 19 6.19 -2.20 17.05
N ALA A 20 5.06 -2.20 16.34
CA ALA A 20 5.09 -2.02 14.88
C ALA A 20 5.50 -0.58 14.55
N SER A 21 6.46 -0.42 13.63
CA SER A 21 6.87 0.92 13.18
C SER A 21 5.72 1.66 12.49
N GLU A 22 5.74 2.98 12.51
CA GLU A 22 4.69 3.82 11.91
C GLU A 22 4.43 3.47 10.43
N SER A 23 5.49 3.26 9.64
CA SER A 23 5.38 2.82 8.24
C SER A 23 4.67 1.47 8.12
N THR A 24 4.94 0.55 9.05
CA THR A 24 4.28 -0.76 9.09
C THR A 24 2.80 -0.58 9.44
N VAL A 25 2.45 0.22 10.46
CA VAL A 25 1.06 0.51 10.82
C VAL A 25 0.29 1.07 9.63
N LYS A 26 0.82 2.11 8.96
CA LYS A 26 0.21 2.70 7.75
C LYS A 26 -0.03 1.66 6.67
N ASN A 27 0.92 0.75 6.44
CA ASN A 27 0.78 -0.32 5.45
C ASN A 27 -0.35 -1.29 5.79
N TYR A 28 -0.49 -1.70 7.06
CA TYR A 28 -1.60 -2.55 7.51
C TYR A 28 -2.94 -1.82 7.34
N LEU A 29 -3.05 -0.56 7.79
CA LEU A 29 -4.29 0.21 7.67
C LEU A 29 -4.71 0.42 6.20
N ALA A 30 -3.76 0.66 5.31
CA ALA A 30 -4.03 0.78 3.88
C ALA A 30 -4.62 -0.51 3.30
N ASP A 31 -4.10 -1.68 3.70
CA ASP A 31 -4.60 -2.97 3.23
C ASP A 31 -5.99 -3.30 3.77
N ILE A 32 -6.27 -2.98 5.04
CA ILE A 32 -7.61 -3.15 5.62
C ILE A 32 -8.61 -2.19 4.98
N ASN A 33 -8.20 -0.96 4.64
CA ASN A 33 -9.06 -0.05 3.88
C ASN A 33 -9.43 -0.60 2.50
N VAL A 34 -8.55 -1.36 1.84
CA VAL A 34 -8.90 -2.04 0.57
C VAL A 34 -10.00 -3.08 0.80
N PHE A 35 -9.95 -3.82 1.91
CA PHE A 35 -11.01 -4.76 2.28
C PHE A 35 -12.33 -4.04 2.53
N PHE A 36 -12.36 -2.94 3.28
CA PHE A 36 -13.59 -2.18 3.51
C PHE A 36 -14.15 -1.56 2.22
N ARG A 37 -13.29 -1.10 1.30
CA ARG A 37 -13.72 -0.67 -0.03
C ARG A 37 -14.34 -1.82 -0.82
N TYR A 38 -13.75 -3.01 -0.77
CA TYR A 38 -14.31 -4.19 -1.39
C TYR A 38 -15.72 -4.52 -0.85
N LEU A 39 -15.91 -4.46 0.48
CA LEU A 39 -17.22 -4.66 1.09
C LEU A 39 -18.23 -3.58 0.66
N LYS A 40 -17.80 -2.31 0.65
CA LYS A 40 -18.63 -1.18 0.20
C LYS A 40 -19.11 -1.37 -1.24
N ASN A 41 -18.23 -1.85 -2.13
CA ASN A 41 -18.57 -2.11 -3.54
C ASN A 41 -19.56 -3.28 -3.71
N ARG A 42 -19.73 -4.13 -2.68
CA ARG A 42 -20.73 -5.21 -2.63
C ARG A 42 -21.96 -4.83 -1.80
N GLU A 43 -22.12 -3.54 -1.52
CA GLU A 43 -23.24 -2.98 -0.75
C GLU A 43 -23.41 -3.63 0.64
N GLN A 44 -22.32 -4.15 1.20
CA GLN A 44 -22.33 -4.78 2.52
C GLN A 44 -22.29 -3.71 3.61
N PRO A 45 -23.33 -3.57 4.47
CA PRO A 45 -23.34 -2.57 5.52
C PRO A 45 -22.33 -2.96 6.61
N VAL A 46 -21.36 -2.08 6.86
CA VAL A 46 -20.35 -2.27 7.92
C VAL A 46 -20.82 -1.58 9.20
N SER A 47 -21.12 -2.38 10.22
CA SER A 47 -21.42 -1.96 11.59
C SER A 47 -20.71 -2.90 12.57
N LEU A 48 -20.67 -2.55 13.86
CA LEU A 48 -20.08 -3.44 14.88
C LEU A 48 -20.80 -4.79 14.97
N LEU A 49 -22.11 -4.83 14.67
CA LEU A 49 -22.91 -6.06 14.69
C LEU A 49 -22.67 -6.93 13.46
N THR A 50 -22.44 -6.32 12.29
CA THR A 50 -22.23 -7.06 11.04
C THR A 50 -20.77 -7.45 10.83
N LEU A 51 -19.82 -6.74 11.46
CA LEU A 51 -18.39 -6.97 11.27
C LEU A 51 -17.95 -8.43 11.53
N PRO A 52 -18.41 -9.14 12.59
CA PRO A 52 -18.06 -10.55 12.77
C PRO A 52 -18.51 -11.44 11.61
N HIS A 53 -19.70 -11.21 11.05
CA HIS A 53 -20.21 -11.94 9.89
C HIS A 53 -19.45 -11.59 8.61
N LEU A 54 -19.07 -10.33 8.43
CA LEU A 54 -18.23 -9.88 7.30
C LEU A 54 -16.82 -10.47 7.34
N LEU A 55 -16.36 -10.91 8.52
CA LEU A 55 -15.10 -11.63 8.73
C LEU A 55 -15.30 -13.15 8.81
N SER A 56 -16.43 -13.67 8.32
CA SER A 56 -16.65 -15.12 8.19
C SER A 56 -15.66 -15.76 7.21
N PRO A 57 -15.36 -17.06 7.35
CA PRO A 57 -14.49 -17.78 6.40
C PRO A 57 -14.96 -17.65 4.95
N GLU A 58 -16.27 -17.63 4.72
CA GLU A 58 -16.87 -17.46 3.40
C GLU A 58 -16.53 -16.09 2.80
N ASN A 59 -16.76 -15.00 3.54
CA ASN A 59 -16.47 -13.65 3.05
C ASN A 59 -14.96 -13.41 2.86
N ILE A 60 -14.12 -14.01 3.71
CA ILE A 60 -12.67 -14.00 3.55
C ILE A 60 -12.26 -14.74 2.27
N SER A 61 -12.88 -15.89 1.97
CA SER A 61 -12.64 -16.65 0.74
C SER A 61 -13.02 -15.84 -0.50
N HIS A 62 -14.20 -15.20 -0.50
CA HIS A 62 -14.62 -14.32 -1.59
C HIS A 62 -13.67 -13.14 -1.80
N TYR A 63 -13.18 -12.52 -0.72
CA TYR A 63 -12.18 -11.47 -0.83
C TYR A 63 -10.84 -11.99 -1.34
N HIS A 64 -10.42 -13.19 -0.94
CA HIS A 64 -9.19 -13.81 -1.43
C HIS A 64 -9.24 -14.06 -2.94
N HIS A 65 -10.35 -14.58 -3.46
CA HIS A 65 -10.56 -14.73 -4.90
C HIS A 65 -10.50 -13.38 -5.62
N TYR A 66 -11.18 -12.36 -5.09
CA TYR A 66 -11.09 -11.00 -5.61
C TYR A 66 -9.63 -10.51 -5.65
N LEU A 67 -8.83 -10.77 -4.61
CA LEU A 67 -7.43 -10.37 -4.58
C LEU A 67 -6.60 -11.05 -5.67
N ILE A 68 -6.75 -12.38 -5.83
CA ILE A 68 -6.03 -13.15 -6.85
C ILE A 68 -6.35 -12.66 -8.26
N SER A 69 -7.62 -12.36 -8.54
CA SER A 69 -8.05 -11.91 -9.88
C SER A 69 -7.59 -10.50 -10.24
N ASN A 70 -7.23 -9.66 -9.25
CA ASN A 70 -7.02 -8.23 -9.49
C ASN A 70 -5.62 -7.73 -9.12
N PHE A 71 -4.80 -8.52 -8.43
CA PHE A 71 -3.51 -8.05 -7.91
C PHE A 71 -2.40 -9.11 -8.07
N PRO A 72 -1.13 -8.68 -8.22
CA PRO A 72 0.01 -9.60 -8.21
C PRO A 72 0.13 -10.40 -6.92
N SER A 73 0.68 -11.61 -7.01
CA SER A 73 0.75 -12.55 -5.88
C SER A 73 1.46 -11.98 -4.64
N SER A 74 2.45 -11.09 -4.81
CA SER A 74 3.12 -10.41 -3.69
C SER A 74 2.17 -9.48 -2.92
N THR A 75 1.32 -8.73 -3.63
CA THR A 75 0.28 -7.88 -3.06
C THR A 75 -0.82 -8.70 -2.40
N VAL A 76 -1.23 -9.81 -3.02
CA VAL A 76 -2.22 -10.76 -2.45
C VAL A 76 -1.74 -11.26 -1.09
N LYS A 77 -0.52 -11.82 -1.03
CA LYS A 77 0.08 -12.34 0.21
C LYS A 77 0.11 -11.28 1.31
N ARG A 78 0.54 -10.06 0.99
CA ARG A 78 0.60 -8.94 1.94
C ARG A 78 -0.80 -8.60 2.48
N ARG A 79 -1.80 -8.42 1.61
CA ARG A 79 -3.17 -8.06 2.02
C ARG A 79 -3.86 -9.16 2.81
N VAL A 80 -3.67 -10.43 2.45
CA VAL A 80 -4.17 -11.58 3.21
C VAL A 80 -3.54 -11.61 4.60
N SER A 81 -2.23 -11.41 4.70
CA SER A 81 -1.55 -11.32 5.99
C SER A 81 -2.09 -10.19 6.86
N SER A 82 -2.30 -9.00 6.28
CA SER A 82 -2.91 -7.87 6.99
C SER A 82 -4.33 -8.20 7.46
N LEU A 83 -5.17 -8.78 6.60
CA LEU A 83 -6.53 -9.17 6.94
C LEU A 83 -6.55 -10.20 8.07
N ASN A 84 -5.70 -11.23 8.03
CA ASN A 84 -5.61 -12.22 9.10
C ASN A 84 -5.23 -11.59 10.43
N LYS A 85 -4.25 -10.66 10.43
CA LYS A 85 -3.86 -9.94 11.63
C LYS A 85 -5.00 -9.09 12.20
N PHE A 86 -5.78 -8.45 11.32
CA PHE A 86 -6.97 -7.69 11.71
C PHE A 86 -8.09 -8.57 12.26
N VAL A 87 -8.36 -9.72 11.63
CA VAL A 87 -9.35 -10.70 12.12
C VAL A 87 -8.99 -11.18 13.52
N SER A 88 -7.72 -11.50 13.78
CA SER A 88 -7.25 -11.87 15.12
C SER A 88 -7.48 -10.77 16.15
N PHE A 89 -7.23 -9.51 15.78
CA PHE A 89 -7.51 -8.35 16.63
C PHE A 89 -9.01 -8.22 16.97
N ILE A 90 -9.90 -8.38 15.99
CA ILE A 90 -11.36 -8.31 16.21
C ILE A 90 -11.84 -9.46 17.10
N ARG A 91 -11.31 -10.67 16.91
CA ARG A 91 -11.67 -11.82 17.75
C ARG A 91 -11.16 -11.69 19.19
N ALA A 92 -9.98 -11.11 19.38
CA ALA A 92 -9.44 -10.87 20.72
C ALA A 92 -10.21 -9.79 21.49
N SER A 93 -10.79 -8.81 20.78
CA SER A 93 -11.60 -7.74 21.38
C SER A 93 -13.07 -8.12 21.63
N HIS A 94 -13.56 -9.18 20.98
CA HIS A 94 -14.88 -9.75 21.20
C HIS A 94 -14.77 -11.22 21.64
N PRO A 95 -14.34 -11.49 22.89
CA PRO A 95 -14.35 -12.85 23.40
C PRO A 95 -15.79 -13.37 23.38
N SER A 96 -16.05 -14.39 22.54
CA SER A 96 -17.30 -15.14 22.59
C SER A 96 -17.54 -15.61 24.02
N PRO A 97 -18.76 -15.53 24.58
CA PRO A 97 -19.06 -15.92 25.96
C PRO A 97 -18.94 -17.44 26.25
N THR A 98 -18.16 -18.20 25.49
CA THR A 98 -18.14 -19.68 25.50
C THR A 98 -16.88 -20.29 26.10
N SER A 99 -16.11 -19.55 26.89
CA SER A 99 -14.99 -20.12 27.67
C SER A 99 -15.03 -19.66 29.12
N SER A 100 -16.07 -20.12 29.83
CA SER A 100 -16.12 -20.09 31.30
C SER A 100 -16.89 -21.30 31.84
N VAL A 101 -16.47 -22.51 31.45
CA VAL A 101 -16.70 -23.72 32.26
C VAL A 101 -15.52 -24.65 31.93
N TYR A 102 -14.49 -24.65 32.77
CA TYR A 102 -13.68 -25.80 33.23
C TYR A 102 -12.34 -25.32 33.83
N PRO A 103 -12.01 -25.68 35.09
CA PRO A 103 -10.73 -25.36 35.75
C PRO A 103 -9.60 -26.33 35.30
N PRO A 104 -8.33 -26.05 35.67
CA PRO A 104 -7.16 -26.33 34.83
C PRO A 104 -6.60 -27.75 35.05
N ALA A 105 -6.46 -28.52 33.98
CA ALA A 105 -5.59 -29.69 33.95
C ALA A 105 -4.23 -29.30 33.37
N SER A 106 -3.25 -29.18 34.26
CA SER A 106 -1.82 -29.43 34.04
C SER A 106 -1.11 -28.69 32.90
N VAL A 107 -0.41 -27.62 33.29
CA VAL A 107 0.72 -27.02 32.57
C VAL A 107 1.72 -28.09 32.13
N THR A 108 1.79 -28.34 30.81
CA THR A 108 3.02 -28.81 30.17
C THR A 108 3.66 -27.60 29.51
N PRO A 109 4.81 -27.08 29.97
CA PRO A 109 5.49 -26.02 29.26
C PRO A 109 5.96 -26.57 27.92
N THR A 110 5.29 -26.17 26.84
CA THR A 110 5.78 -26.40 25.48
C THR A 110 7.09 -25.64 25.33
N PRO A 111 8.17 -26.27 24.84
CA PRO A 111 9.43 -25.58 24.58
C PRO A 111 9.17 -24.40 23.64
N ILE A 112 9.56 -23.20 24.09
CA ILE A 112 9.51 -21.98 23.30
C ILE A 112 10.38 -22.22 22.06
N SER A 113 9.75 -22.50 20.92
CA SER A 113 10.44 -22.43 19.63
C SER A 113 10.96 -20.99 19.48
N PRO A 114 12.25 -20.78 19.16
CA PRO A 114 12.77 -19.44 18.97
C PRO A 114 11.96 -18.75 17.88
N PRO A 115 11.68 -17.44 18.02
CA PRO A 115 10.98 -16.69 17.01
C PRO A 115 11.68 -16.88 15.66
N PRO A 116 10.95 -17.08 14.55
CA PRO A 116 11.57 -17.18 13.23
C PRO A 116 12.46 -15.94 13.04
N PRO A 117 13.70 -16.11 12.54
CA PRO A 117 14.62 -15.00 12.36
C PRO A 117 13.90 -13.92 11.57
N ALA A 118 13.94 -12.68 12.08
CA ALA A 118 13.32 -11.54 11.45
C ALA A 118 13.67 -11.57 9.95
N PRO A 119 12.69 -11.50 9.03
CA PRO A 119 12.98 -11.48 7.62
C PRO A 119 13.95 -10.31 7.38
N VAL A 120 15.17 -10.63 6.95
CA VAL A 120 16.19 -9.65 6.59
C VAL A 120 15.52 -8.61 5.71
N ALA A 121 15.51 -7.38 6.18
CA ALA A 121 14.80 -6.30 5.53
C ALA A 121 15.36 -6.12 4.13
N LYS A 122 14.62 -6.60 3.11
CA LYS A 122 14.92 -6.26 1.72
C LYS A 122 14.86 -4.73 1.60
N PRO A 123 15.79 -4.09 0.88
CA PRO A 123 15.75 -2.65 0.67
C PRO A 123 14.37 -2.26 0.14
N ARG A 124 13.66 -1.45 0.93
CA ARG A 124 12.33 -0.94 0.55
C ARG A 124 12.55 0.18 -0.45
N PHE A 125 12.50 -0.17 -1.74
CA PHE A 125 12.51 0.84 -2.79
C PHE A 125 11.22 1.67 -2.66
N ASN A 126 11.37 2.95 -2.36
CA ASN A 126 10.25 3.87 -2.17
C ASN A 126 9.68 4.25 -3.53
N TYR A 127 8.82 3.40 -4.09
CA TYR A 127 8.23 3.56 -5.43
C TYR A 127 7.61 4.94 -5.71
N PRO A 128 6.86 5.60 -4.81
CA PRO A 128 6.36 6.95 -5.11
C PRO A 128 7.49 7.98 -5.22
N PHE A 129 8.55 7.85 -4.42
CA PHE A 129 9.72 8.72 -4.54
C PHE A 129 10.54 8.42 -5.80
N ALA A 130 10.75 7.15 -6.12
CA ALA A 130 11.43 6.74 -7.35
C ALA A 130 10.67 7.15 -8.61
N LEU A 131 9.33 7.05 -8.59
CA LEU A 131 8.49 7.51 -9.69
C LEU A 131 8.51 9.04 -9.83
N PHE A 132 8.57 9.78 -8.71
CA PHE A 132 8.75 11.24 -8.73
C PHE A 132 10.10 11.64 -9.33
N VAL A 133 11.19 10.97 -8.94
CA VAL A 133 12.53 11.21 -9.50
C VAL A 133 12.59 10.86 -10.99
N LEU A 134 11.99 9.75 -11.41
CA LEU A 134 11.92 9.40 -12.84
C LEU A 134 11.07 10.39 -13.64
N LEU A 135 9.96 10.88 -13.07
CA LEU A 135 9.11 11.89 -13.70
C LEU A 135 9.84 13.23 -13.85
N THR A 136 10.59 13.68 -12.83
CA THR A 136 11.37 14.94 -12.92
C THR A 136 12.51 14.85 -13.92
N ILE A 137 13.19 13.70 -14.02
CA ILE A 137 14.21 13.44 -15.05
C ILE A 137 13.56 13.46 -16.43
N PHE A 138 12.41 12.80 -16.61
CA PHE A 138 11.71 12.74 -17.90
C PHE A 138 11.24 14.12 -18.38
N ILE A 139 10.65 14.93 -17.48
CA ILE A 139 10.25 16.31 -17.77
C ILE A 139 11.47 17.17 -18.15
N SER A 140 12.63 16.98 -17.49
CA SER A 140 13.84 17.74 -17.79
C SER A 140 14.42 17.41 -19.17
N ILE A 141 14.37 16.14 -19.58
CA ILE A 141 14.83 15.70 -20.91
C ILE A 141 13.94 16.28 -22.01
N ILE A 142 12.61 16.25 -21.84
CA ILE A 142 11.67 16.81 -22.82
C ILE A 142 11.76 18.34 -22.88
N GLY A 143 11.86 19.00 -21.73
CA GLY A 143 11.98 20.47 -21.65
C GLY A 143 13.24 20.99 -22.35
N GLY A 144 14.39 20.32 -22.16
CA GLY A 144 15.63 20.66 -22.85
C GLY A 144 15.56 20.46 -24.38
N PHE A 145 14.87 19.42 -24.84
CA PHE A 145 14.71 19.14 -26.27
C PHE A 145 13.88 20.23 -26.98
N ILE A 146 12.78 20.68 -26.37
CA ILE A 146 11.93 21.74 -26.94
C ILE A 146 12.68 23.09 -27.02
N ALA A 147 13.45 23.44 -25.99
CA ALA A 147 14.23 24.68 -25.97
C ALA A 147 15.32 24.72 -27.07
N SER A 148 15.96 23.58 -27.38
CA SER A 148 16.98 23.50 -28.43
C SER A 148 16.46 23.69 -29.86
N LYS A 149 15.15 23.51 -30.10
CA LYS A 149 14.52 23.66 -31.43
C LYS A 149 14.02 25.09 -31.71
N LEU A 150 14.03 25.97 -30.73
CA LEU A 150 13.52 27.35 -30.83
C LEU A 150 14.62 28.41 -30.89
N SER A 151 15.88 28.03 -31.12
CA SER A 151 16.95 29.01 -31.33
C SER A 151 16.62 29.90 -32.55
N PRO A 152 16.39 31.21 -32.37
CA PRO A 152 16.05 32.09 -33.47
C PRO A 152 17.24 32.19 -34.41
N ARG A 153 17.01 31.87 -35.68
CA ARG A 153 17.97 32.05 -36.78
C ARG A 153 18.39 33.52 -36.81
N ALA A 154 19.69 33.77 -36.65
CA ALA A 154 20.26 35.11 -36.70
C ALA A 154 19.83 35.84 -37.99
N PRO A 155 19.54 37.16 -37.93
CA PRO A 155 19.15 37.92 -39.11
C PRO A 155 20.28 37.87 -40.14
N ILE A 156 19.90 37.46 -41.35
CA ILE A 156 20.77 37.38 -42.53
C ILE A 156 21.27 38.80 -42.80
N GLY A 157 22.59 38.98 -42.67
CA GLY A 157 23.27 40.23 -42.96
C GLY A 157 22.97 40.69 -44.39
N LEU A 158 22.65 41.98 -44.50
CA LEU A 158 22.55 42.72 -45.75
C LEU A 158 23.83 42.49 -46.57
N VAL A 159 23.69 41.87 -47.75
CA VAL A 159 24.78 41.74 -48.73
C VAL A 159 24.89 43.07 -49.47
N ASP A 160 26.03 43.72 -49.35
CA ASP A 160 26.39 44.95 -50.06
C ASP A 160 26.85 44.60 -51.49
N PRO A 161 26.19 45.07 -52.56
CA PRO A 161 26.55 44.73 -53.93
C PRO A 161 27.51 45.77 -54.50
N SER A 162 28.78 45.73 -54.10
CA SER A 162 29.83 46.56 -54.72
C SER A 162 31.21 45.92 -54.63
N THR A 163 31.39 44.76 -55.28
CA THR A 163 32.74 44.26 -55.61
C THR A 163 32.77 43.68 -57.02
N THR A 164 32.94 44.60 -57.96
CA THR A 164 33.94 44.60 -59.05
C THR A 164 34.23 43.28 -59.79
N HIS A 165 33.75 43.25 -61.03
CA HIS A 165 34.09 42.33 -62.10
C HIS A 165 35.53 42.57 -62.61
N LEU A 166 36.30 41.47 -62.63
CA LEU A 166 37.31 41.04 -63.63
C LEU A 166 38.52 41.92 -64.00
N LEU A 167 39.68 41.37 -63.65
CA LEU A 167 41.00 41.49 -64.29
C LEU A 167 41.02 40.82 -65.70
N PRO A 168 42.06 41.10 -66.52
CA PRO A 168 42.00 41.11 -67.99
C PRO A 168 42.01 39.75 -68.69
#